data_AF-A0A1G2F3L1-F1
#
_entry.id   AF-A0A1G2F3L1-F1
#
_cell.length_a   1.000
_cell.length_b   1.000
_cell.length_c   1.000
_cell.angle_alpha   90.00
_cell.angle_beta   90.00
_cell.angle_gamma   90.00
#
_symmetry.space_group_name_H-M   'P 1'
#
loop_
_entity.id
_entity.type
_entity.pdbx_description
1 polymer ?
#
loop_
_entity_poly.entity_id
_entity_poly.type
_entity_poly.pdbx_seq_one_letter_code
_entity_poly.pdbx_strand_id
1 'polypeptide(L)'
;MSFLLKIAAKFKSVKLAIFKIRTLIIVLVILVIIGWGFMVYFGIKANKAERMTSFSCLEKVERLNAYAILLDKSIKLARQEKGLEELEQEIRALKNGTLLAEWQNVVFGGNKKKDLDSYIDVILDSLMFFSK
;
A
#
# COMPACT_ATOMS: atom_id res chain seq x y z
N MET A 1 11.72 -22.46 -67.71
CA MET A 1 10.91 -22.36 -66.48
C MET A 1 11.73 -21.59 -65.42
N SER A 2 12.11 -20.35 -65.71
CA SER A 2 11.40 -19.06 -65.59
C SER A 2 11.96 -18.27 -64.39
N PHE A 3 12.99 -17.49 -64.69
CA PHE A 3 13.68 -16.53 -63.81
C PHE A 3 12.72 -15.61 -63.03
N LEU A 4 11.54 -15.36 -63.60
CA LEU A 4 10.45 -14.58 -63.00
C LEU A 4 9.87 -15.22 -61.72
N LEU A 5 9.83 -16.56 -61.61
CA LEU A 5 9.38 -17.25 -60.40
C LEU A 5 10.37 -17.07 -59.23
N LYS A 6 11.68 -17.03 -59.51
CA LYS A 6 12.71 -16.79 -58.49
C LYS A 6 12.65 -15.36 -57.94
N ILE A 7 12.38 -14.37 -58.80
CA ILE A 7 12.23 -12.97 -58.39
C ILE A 7 10.96 -12.80 -57.54
N ALA A 8 9.83 -13.37 -57.96
CA ALA A 8 8.58 -13.31 -57.21
C ALA A 8 8.69 -13.94 -55.81
N ALA A 9 9.39 -15.08 -55.69
CA ALA A 9 9.65 -15.72 -54.40
C ALA A 9 10.52 -14.84 -53.48
N LYS A 10 11.56 -14.18 -54.03
CA LYS A 10 12.47 -13.27 -53.29
C LYS A 10 11.75 -12.01 -52.79
N PHE A 11 10.81 -11.46 -53.57
CA PHE A 11 9.98 -10.33 -53.13
C PHE A 11 9.00 -10.71 -52.02
N LYS A 12 8.44 -11.91 -52.08
CA LYS A 12 7.53 -12.43 -51.04
C LYS A 12 8.24 -12.63 -49.70
N SER A 13 9.48 -13.15 -49.70
CA SER A 13 10.28 -13.31 -48.49
C SER A 13 10.71 -11.97 -47.88
N VAL A 14 11.09 -10.98 -48.70
CA VAL A 14 11.46 -9.64 -48.22
C VAL A 14 10.27 -8.92 -47.59
N LYS A 15 9.08 -8.98 -48.19
CA LYS A 15 7.86 -8.39 -47.60
C LYS A 15 7.49 -9.04 -46.26
N LEU A 16 7.64 -10.36 -46.15
CA LEU A 16 7.34 -11.08 -44.90
C LEU A 16 8.33 -10.71 -43.78
N ALA A 17 9.61 -10.53 -44.11
CA ALA A 17 10.64 -10.12 -43.15
C ALA A 17 10.37 -8.69 -42.62
N ILE A 18 10.02 -7.75 -43.49
CA ILE A 18 9.68 -6.37 -43.12
C ILE A 18 8.44 -6.34 -42.20
N PHE A 19 7.43 -7.16 -42.50
CA PHE A 19 6.24 -7.26 -41.66
C PHE A 19 6.58 -7.78 -40.26
N LYS A 20 7.40 -8.84 -40.16
CA LYS A 20 7.87 -9.38 -38.88
C LYS A 20 8.68 -8.37 -38.07
N ILE A 21 9.55 -7.59 -38.70
CA ILE A 21 10.35 -6.55 -38.03
C ILE A 21 9.44 -5.45 -37.46
N ARG A 22 8.45 -4.99 -38.23
CA ARG A 22 7.47 -4.00 -37.74
C ARG A 22 6.70 -4.50 -36.53
N THR A 23 6.23 -5.75 -36.56
CA THR A 23 5.55 -6.36 -35.41
C THR A 23 6.47 -6.44 -34.19
N LEU A 24 7.73 -6.80 -34.38
CA LEU A 24 8.71 -6.90 -33.30
C LEU A 24 9.00 -5.54 -32.65
N ILE A 25 9.09 -4.47 -33.44
CA ILE A 25 9.25 -3.10 -32.94
C ILE A 25 8.03 -2.67 -32.11
N ILE A 26 6.81 -2.95 -32.59
CA ILE A 26 5.58 -2.60 -31.87
C ILE A 26 5.53 -3.30 -30.50
N VAL A 27 5.85 -4.60 -30.45
CA VAL A 27 5.92 -5.35 -29.20
C VAL A 27 6.96 -4.77 -28.25
N LEU A 28 8.12 -4.36 -28.77
CA LEU A 28 9.18 -3.75 -27.96
C LEU A 28 8.71 -2.43 -27.33
N VAL A 29 8.02 -1.58 -28.09
CA VAL A 29 7.48 -0.31 -27.59
C VAL A 29 6.46 -0.54 -26.48
N ILE A 30 5.57 -1.52 -26.64
CA ILE A 30 4.59 -1.87 -25.60
C ILE A 30 5.28 -2.32 -24.31
N LEU A 31 6.32 -3.15 -24.42
CA LEU A 31 7.09 -3.61 -23.25
C LEU A 31 7.79 -2.46 -22.52
N VAL A 32 8.33 -1.49 -23.25
CA VAL A 32 8.95 -0.29 -22.67
C VAL A 32 7.92 0.53 -21.90
N ILE A 33 6.73 0.75 -22.46
CA ILE A 33 5.65 1.51 -21.80
C ILE A 33 5.20 0.81 -20.51
N ILE A 34 5.01 -0.52 -20.55
CA ILE A 34 4.64 -1.31 -19.37
C ILE A 34 5.74 -1.22 -18.30
N GLY A 35 7.02 -1.37 -18.70
CA GLY A 35 8.15 -1.26 -17.78
C GLY A 35 8.26 0.11 -17.11
N TRP A 36 8.01 1.18 -17.86
CA TRP A 36 7.94 2.54 -17.31
C TRP A 36 6.78 2.72 -16.33
N GLY A 37 5.59 2.20 -16.65
CA GLY A 37 4.45 2.21 -15.75
C GLY A 37 4.75 1.52 -14.42
N PHE A 38 5.42 0.37 -14.46
CA PHE A 38 5.88 -0.31 -13.25
C PHE A 38 6.94 0.49 -12.48
N MET A 39 7.95 1.06 -13.16
CA MET A 39 8.95 1.91 -12.48
C MET A 39 8.31 3.11 -11.78
N VAL A 40 7.35 3.78 -12.42
CA VAL A 40 6.63 4.91 -11.80
C VAL A 40 5.79 4.42 -10.62
N TYR A 41 5.05 3.32 -10.77
CA TYR A 41 4.24 2.75 -9.70
C TYR A 41 5.08 2.34 -8.48
N PHE A 42 6.17 1.63 -8.70
CA PHE A 42 7.08 1.21 -7.62
C PHE A 42 7.89 2.39 -7.06
N GLY A 43 8.30 3.35 -7.88
CA GLY A 43 8.96 4.57 -7.44
C GLY A 43 8.09 5.44 -6.55
N ILE A 44 6.81 5.62 -6.89
CA ILE A 44 5.83 6.30 -6.04
C ILE A 44 5.64 5.54 -4.72
N LYS A 45 5.52 4.21 -4.77
CA LYS A 45 5.37 3.37 -3.58
C LYS A 45 6.59 3.46 -2.65
N ALA A 46 7.80 3.44 -3.20
CA ALA A 46 9.05 3.56 -2.45
C ALA A 46 9.20 4.97 -1.82
N ASN A 47 8.96 6.04 -2.58
CA ASN A 47 8.99 7.41 -2.07
C ASN A 47 7.94 7.65 -0.97
N LYS A 48 6.77 7.01 -1.09
CA LYS A 48 5.73 7.05 -0.05
C LYS A 48 6.16 6.30 1.22
N ALA A 49 6.87 5.19 1.10
CA ALA A 49 7.42 4.46 2.24
C ALA A 49 8.53 5.25 2.94
N GLU A 50 9.41 5.90 2.18
CA GLU A 50 10.49 6.75 2.71
C GLU A 50 9.93 7.96 3.49
N ARG A 51 8.85 8.60 2.99
CA ARG A 51 8.13 9.64 3.74
C ARG A 51 7.49 9.14 5.03
N MET A 52 7.04 7.88 5.09
CA MET A 52 6.52 7.31 6.35
C MET A 52 7.64 7.02 7.37
N THR A 53 8.90 6.97 6.95
CA THR A 53 10.04 6.84 7.86
C THR A 53 10.69 8.19 8.23
N SER A 54 10.38 9.26 7.49
CA SER A 54 10.96 10.59 7.67
C SER A 54 10.12 11.52 8.56
N PHE A 55 9.42 10.99 9.57
CA PHE A 55 8.73 11.84 10.54
C PHE A 55 9.74 12.74 11.25
N SER A 56 9.42 14.03 11.36
CA SER A 56 10.20 14.93 12.20
C SER A 56 10.14 14.49 13.66
N CYS A 57 11.14 14.86 14.47
CA CYS A 57 11.15 14.54 15.90
C CYS A 57 9.87 15.05 16.60
N LEU A 58 9.42 16.26 16.25
CA LEU A 58 8.18 16.83 16.77
C LEU A 58 6.95 15.97 16.42
N GLU A 59 6.79 15.58 15.16
CA GLU A 59 5.69 14.70 14.73
C GLU A 59 5.73 13.34 15.42
N LYS A 60 6.92 12.75 15.61
CA LYS A 60 7.06 11.51 16.37
C LYS A 60 6.56 11.67 17.80
N VAL A 61 6.95 12.76 18.48
CA VAL A 61 6.51 13.07 19.85
C VAL A 61 5.00 13.30 19.92
N GLU A 62 4.42 14.04 18.97
CA GLU A 62 2.96 14.25 18.90
C GLU A 62 2.22 12.94 18.69
N ARG A 63 2.70 12.07 17.80
CA ARG A 63 2.13 10.73 17.58
C ARG A 63 2.25 9.86 18.83
N LEU A 64 3.42 9.82 19.46
CA LEU A 64 3.62 9.09 20.71
C LEU A 64 2.63 9.54 21.79
N ASN A 65 2.49 10.85 21.99
CA ASN A 65 1.54 11.40 22.94
C ASN A 65 0.09 11.00 22.61
N ALA A 66 -0.31 11.09 21.33
CA ALA A 66 -1.65 10.73 20.91
C ALA A 66 -1.96 9.23 21.14
N TYR A 67 -1.03 8.34 20.80
CA TYR A 67 -1.19 6.90 21.07
C TYR A 67 -1.14 6.57 22.56
N ALA A 68 -0.36 7.29 23.37
CA ALA A 68 -0.32 7.10 24.83
C ALA A 68 -1.64 7.50 25.48
N ILE A 69 -2.22 8.62 25.06
CA ILE A 69 -3.56 9.06 25.50
C ILE A 69 -4.62 8.04 25.07
N LEU A 70 -4.54 7.53 23.84
CA LEU A 70 -5.46 6.52 23.36
C LEU A 70 -5.37 5.24 24.19
N LEU A 71 -4.15 4.81 24.55
CA LEU A 71 -3.93 3.63 25.38
C LEU A 71 -4.58 3.79 26.75
N ASP A 72 -4.39 4.93 27.43
CA ASP A 72 -5.02 5.22 28.72
C ASP A 72 -6.55 5.16 28.63
N LYS A 73 -7.14 5.79 27.61
CA LYS A 73 -8.60 5.76 27.39
C LYS A 73 -9.10 4.36 27.07
N SER A 74 -8.35 3.58 26.31
CA SER A 74 -8.68 2.20 25.95
C SER A 74 -8.65 1.28 27.17
N ILE A 75 -7.71 1.47 28.09
CA ILE A 75 -7.65 0.74 29.37
C ILE A 75 -8.83 1.11 30.27
N LYS A 76 -9.22 2.39 30.32
CA LYS A 76 -10.42 2.84 31.04
C LYS A 76 -11.69 2.21 30.49
N LEU A 77 -11.80 2.11 29.16
CA LEU A 77 -12.89 1.41 28.50
C LEU A 77 -12.92 -0.09 28.86
N ALA A 78 -11.76 -0.75 28.87
CA ALA A 78 -11.64 -2.14 29.33
C ALA A 78 -12.12 -2.33 30.78
N ARG A 79 -11.96 -1.30 31.62
CA ARG A 79 -12.41 -1.25 33.02
C ARG A 79 -13.86 -0.77 33.19
N GLN A 80 -14.60 -0.58 32.08
CA GLN A 80 -15.99 -0.08 32.03
C GLN A 80 -16.21 1.37 32.49
N GLU A 81 -15.17 2.22 32.43
CA GLU A 81 -15.23 3.60 32.95
C GLU A 81 -15.61 4.65 31.89
N LYS A 82 -15.74 4.29 30.60
CA LYS A 82 -16.03 5.23 29.50
C LYS A 82 -16.89 4.66 28.37
N GLY A 83 -17.59 5.53 27.64
CA GLY A 83 -18.41 5.21 26.47
C GLY A 83 -17.60 4.99 25.18
N LEU A 84 -18.10 4.12 24.30
CA LEU A 84 -17.44 3.66 23.06
C LEU A 84 -17.32 4.74 21.98
N GLU A 85 -18.30 5.66 21.86
CA GLU A 85 -18.36 6.63 20.76
C GLU A 85 -17.25 7.69 20.78
N GLU A 86 -16.83 8.14 21.97
CA GLU A 86 -15.73 9.10 22.10
C GLU A 86 -14.40 8.51 21.58
N LEU A 87 -14.17 7.21 21.82
CA LEU A 87 -12.95 6.53 21.40
C LEU A 87 -12.84 6.42 19.88
N GLU A 88 -13.97 6.16 19.20
CA GLU A 88 -13.97 5.96 17.76
C GLU A 88 -13.54 7.23 16.99
N GLN A 89 -13.97 8.41 17.45
CA GLN A 89 -13.58 9.67 16.82
C GLN A 89 -12.07 9.90 16.92
N GLU A 90 -11.49 9.59 18.08
CA GLU A 90 -10.05 9.72 18.33
C GLU A 90 -9.23 8.73 17.49
N ILE A 91 -9.71 7.50 17.36
CA ILE A 91 -9.08 6.47 16.52
C ILE A 91 -9.10 6.90 15.05
N ARG A 92 -10.22 7.45 14.57
CA ARG A 92 -10.34 7.97 13.19
C ARG A 92 -9.40 9.17 12.98
N ALA A 93 -9.23 10.04 13.97
CA ALA A 93 -8.33 11.19 13.90
C ALA A 93 -6.86 10.79 13.70
N LEU A 94 -6.44 9.64 14.25
CA LEU A 94 -5.08 9.12 14.06
C LEU A 94 -4.78 8.66 12.63
N LYS A 95 -5.80 8.43 11.81
CA LYS A 95 -5.69 7.95 10.41
C LYS A 95 -4.87 6.66 10.29
N ASN A 96 -4.92 5.80 11.30
CA ASN A 96 -4.30 4.48 11.29
C ASN A 96 -5.36 3.43 10.92
N GLY A 97 -5.26 2.91 9.70
CA GLY A 97 -6.24 1.95 9.15
C GLY A 97 -6.28 0.62 9.91
N THR A 98 -5.12 0.14 10.37
CA THR A 98 -5.04 -1.10 11.17
C THR A 98 -5.71 -0.90 12.52
N LEU A 99 -5.42 0.21 13.21
CA LEU A 99 -6.05 0.54 14.49
C LEU A 99 -7.58 0.65 14.36
N LEU A 100 -8.07 1.31 13.30
CA LEU A 100 -9.51 1.44 13.07
C LEU A 100 -10.18 0.08 12.80
N ALA A 101 -9.53 -0.80 12.06
CA ALA A 101 -10.05 -2.14 11.79
C ALA A 101 -10.15 -2.99 13.06
N GLU A 102 -9.10 -2.99 13.90
CA GLU A 102 -9.14 -3.70 15.18
C GLU A 102 -10.19 -3.10 16.14
N TRP A 103 -10.35 -1.78 16.16
CA TRP A 103 -11.43 -1.15 16.93
C TRP A 103 -12.82 -1.59 16.48
N GLN A 104 -13.05 -1.67 15.17
CA GLN A 104 -14.31 -2.18 14.63
C GLN A 104 -14.54 -3.64 15.04
N ASN A 105 -13.49 -4.46 15.11
CA ASN A 105 -13.60 -5.82 15.64
C ASN A 105 -14.04 -5.81 17.12
N VAL A 106 -13.55 -4.89 17.94
CA VAL A 106 -14.00 -4.74 19.34
C VAL A 106 -15.49 -4.36 19.41
N VAL A 107 -15.91 -3.37 18.61
CA VAL A 107 -17.29 -2.85 18.60
C VAL A 107 -18.28 -3.90 18.07
N PHE A 108 -18.00 -4.52 16.91
CA PHE A 108 -18.90 -5.48 16.27
C PHE A 108 -18.75 -6.91 16.81
N GLY A 109 -17.57 -7.27 17.34
CA GLY A 109 -17.28 -8.60 17.88
C GLY A 109 -17.87 -8.87 19.26
N GLY A 110 -18.48 -7.85 19.88
CA GLY A 110 -19.12 -7.96 21.20
C GLY A 110 -18.12 -7.85 22.35
N ASN A 111 -17.04 -7.08 22.18
CA ASN A 111 -16.04 -6.82 23.20
C ASN A 111 -15.43 -8.09 23.83
N LYS A 112 -15.15 -9.12 23.01
CA LYS A 112 -14.45 -10.31 23.49
C LYS A 112 -13.03 -9.93 23.88
N LYS A 113 -12.52 -10.55 24.94
CA LYS A 113 -11.16 -10.32 25.44
C LYS A 113 -10.11 -10.37 24.33
N LYS A 114 -10.20 -11.34 23.41
CA LYS A 114 -9.27 -11.49 22.29
C LYS A 114 -9.25 -10.28 21.36
N ASP A 115 -10.42 -9.70 21.06
CA ASP A 115 -10.53 -8.56 20.14
C ASP A 115 -9.97 -7.30 20.81
N LEU A 116 -10.23 -7.14 22.12
CA LEU A 116 -9.66 -6.07 22.93
C LEU A 116 -8.13 -6.18 23.05
N ASP A 117 -7.61 -7.39 23.32
CA ASP A 117 -6.17 -7.64 23.40
C ASP A 117 -5.49 -7.30 22.06
N SER A 118 -6.05 -7.76 20.93
CA SER A 118 -5.56 -7.43 19.57
C SER A 118 -5.54 -5.92 19.29
N TYR A 119 -6.60 -5.22 19.67
CA TYR A 119 -6.69 -3.77 19.54
C TYR A 119 -5.63 -3.04 20.38
N ILE A 120 -5.39 -3.48 21.62
CA ILE A 120 -4.33 -2.91 22.48
C ILE A 120 -2.94 -3.17 21.91
N ASP A 121 -2.69 -4.38 21.37
CA ASP A 121 -1.41 -4.73 20.76
C ASP A 121 -1.07 -3.78 19.60
N VAL A 122 -2.05 -3.41 18.76
CA VAL A 122 -1.83 -2.43 17.68
C VAL A 122 -1.45 -1.03 18.19
N ILE A 123 -1.99 -0.62 19.34
CA ILE A 123 -1.60 0.65 19.98
C ILE A 123 -0.14 0.56 20.47
N LEU A 124 0.23 -0.56 21.10
CA LEU A 124 1.59 -0.78 21.61
C LEU A 124 2.62 -0.84 20.48
N ASP A 125 2.31 -1.54 19.39
CA ASP A 125 3.15 -1.60 18.19
C ASP A 125 3.35 -0.21 17.59
N SER A 126 2.30 0.60 17.54
CA SER A 126 2.39 1.98 17.07
C SER A 126 3.30 2.82 17.98
N LEU A 127 3.17 2.70 19.31
CA LEU A 127 4.05 3.38 20.27
C LEU A 127 5.52 2.96 20.10
N MET A 128 5.79 1.66 19.95
CA MET A 128 7.14 1.14 19.71
C MET A 128 7.71 1.58 18.36
N PHE A 129 6.87 1.79 17.34
CA PHE A 129 7.31 2.28 16.05
C PHE A 129 7.77 3.74 16.13
N PHE A 130 7.01 4.61 16.79
CA PHE A 130 7.34 6.04 16.87
C PHE A 130 8.41 6.37 17.92
N SER A 131 8.72 5.46 18.85
CA SER A 131 9.79 5.64 19.85
C SER A 131 11.20 5.30 19.33
N LYS A 132 11.29 4.64 18.17
CA LYS A 132 12.54 4.36 17.45
C LYS A 132 12.94 5.53 16.54
#